data_AF-A0A838HF19-F1
#
_entry.id   AF-A0A838HF19-F1
#
_cell.length_a   1.000
_cell.length_b   1.000
_cell.length_c   1.000
_cell.angle_alpha   90.00
_cell.angle_beta   90.00
_cell.angle_gamma   90.00
#
_symmetry.space_group_name_H-M   'P 1'
#
loop_
_entity.id
_entity.type
_entity.pdbx_description
1 polymer ?
#
loop_
_entity_poly.entity_id
_entity_poly.type
_entity_poly.pdbx_seq_one_letter_code
_entity_poly.pdbx_strand_id
1 'polypeptide(L)'
;DVTPADEAELDRWEMTLFRKMRLRVHSLEGEEPVWLYVLEAYEGGLPSASYLSVISEGAAAAGAPDDYVHDLRTRPCRSVSE
;
A
#
# COMPACT_ATOMS: atom_id res chain seq x y z
N ASP A 1 -8.71 5.09 13.89
CA ASP A 1 -9.19 3.75 14.26
C ASP A 1 -10.18 3.29 13.21
N VAL A 2 -10.09 2.05 12.74
CA VAL A 2 -10.98 1.49 11.71
C VAL A 2 -12.13 0.80 12.43
N THR A 3 -13.38 1.15 12.09
CA THR A 3 -14.52 0.53 12.77
C THR A 3 -14.71 -0.92 12.30
N PRO A 4 -15.34 -1.80 13.09
CA PRO A 4 -15.67 -3.15 12.61
C PRO A 4 -16.53 -3.16 11.33
N ALA A 5 -17.32 -2.11 11.10
CA ALA A 5 -18.11 -1.95 9.89
C ALA A 5 -17.23 -1.63 8.67
N ASP A 6 -16.26 -0.72 8.82
CA ASP A 6 -15.29 -0.38 7.77
C ASP A 6 -14.37 -1.57 7.47
N GLU A 7 -13.96 -2.32 8.49
CA GLU A 7 -13.19 -3.56 8.33
C GLU A 7 -13.95 -4.60 7.51
N ALA A 8 -15.24 -4.81 7.83
CA ALA A 8 -16.10 -5.71 7.08
C ALA A 8 -16.36 -5.22 5.66
N GLU A 9 -16.29 -3.91 5.39
CA GLU A 9 -16.40 -3.35 4.05
C GLU A 9 -15.13 -3.55 3.23
N LEU A 10 -13.95 -3.32 3.83
CA LEU A 10 -12.66 -3.63 3.22
C LEU A 10 -12.55 -5.11 2.86
N ASP A 11 -12.96 -6.01 3.76
CA ASP A 11 -12.97 -7.45 3.51
C ASP A 11 -13.88 -7.85 2.33
N ARG A 12 -14.94 -7.07 2.05
CA ARG A 12 -15.84 -7.30 0.91
C ARG A 12 -15.31 -6.73 -0.41
N TRP A 13 -14.59 -5.61 -0.37
CA TRP A 13 -14.02 -4.99 -1.58
C TRP A 13 -12.83 -5.78 -2.14
N GLU A 14 -12.07 -6.45 -1.29
CA GLU A 14 -10.82 -7.15 -1.64
C GLU A 14 -11.02 -8.61 -2.11
N MET A 15 -12.22 -8.96 -2.58
CA MET A 15 -12.62 -10.36 -2.72
C MET A 15 -11.90 -11.12 -3.86
N THR A 16 -11.34 -12.26 -3.45
CA THR A 16 -10.71 -13.38 -4.19
C THR A 16 -9.22 -13.29 -4.49
N LEU A 17 -8.64 -12.09 -4.63
CA LEU A 17 -7.23 -11.96 -5.01
C LEU A 17 -6.32 -11.58 -3.86
N PHE A 18 -6.83 -10.97 -2.79
CA PHE A 18 -6.02 -10.51 -1.68
C PHE A 18 -6.23 -11.38 -0.44
N ARG A 19 -5.11 -11.72 0.21
CA ARG A 19 -5.08 -12.42 1.49
C ARG A 19 -4.91 -11.41 2.63
N LYS A 20 -5.83 -11.43 3.60
CA LYS A 20 -5.71 -10.68 4.85
C LYS A 20 -4.73 -11.35 5.81
N MET A 21 -3.81 -10.57 6.37
CA MET A 21 -2.75 -11.01 7.26
C MET A 21 -2.63 -10.08 8.48
N ARG A 22 -2.31 -10.66 9.64
CA ARG A 22 -2.00 -9.88 10.85
C ARG A 22 -0.49 -9.79 11.02
N LEU A 23 0.03 -8.59 11.21
CA LEU A 23 1.46 -8.35 11.43
C LEU A 23 1.69 -7.32 12.54
N ARG A 24 2.94 -7.20 13.02
CA ARG A 24 3.38 -6.15 13.95
C ARG A 24 4.22 -5.14 13.17
N VAL A 25 3.85 -3.87 13.22
CA VAL A 25 4.63 -2.76 12.64
C VAL A 25 5.40 -2.08 13.76
N HIS A 26 6.68 -1.78 13.51
CA HIS A 26 7.46 -0.91 14.37
C HIS A 26 7.30 0.54 13.87
N SER A 27 6.55 1.35 14.61
CA SER A 27 6.44 2.80 14.41
C SER A 27 7.39 3.55 15.33
N LEU A 28 7.40 4.88 15.21
CA LEU A 28 8.11 5.76 16.12
C LEU A 28 7.50 5.76 17.53
N GLU A 29 6.22 5.41 17.68
CA GLU A 29 5.54 5.30 18.97
C GLU A 29 5.64 3.89 19.59
N GLY A 30 6.02 2.87 18.82
CA GLY A 30 6.22 1.52 19.32
C GLY A 30 5.77 0.43 18.36
N GLU A 31 5.59 -0.78 18.88
CA GLU A 31 5.09 -1.90 18.09
C GLU A 31 3.56 -2.01 18.14
N GLU A 32 2.91 -1.97 16.98
CA GLU A 32 1.45 -2.06 16.90
C GLU A 32 0.99 -3.21 15.98
N PRO A 33 -0.05 -3.97 16.38
CA PRO A 33 -0.65 -4.98 15.52
C PRO A 33 -1.51 -4.31 14.44
N VAL A 34 -1.29 -4.67 13.18
CA VAL A 34 -2.08 -4.17 12.04
C VAL A 34 -2.60 -5.32 11.19
N TRP A 35 -3.64 -5.01 10.40
CA TRP A 35 -4.07 -5.84 9.29
C TRP A 35 -3.42 -5.36 7.99
N LEU A 36 -3.00 -6.30 7.14
CA LEU A 36 -2.45 -6.06 5.81
C LEU A 36 -3.14 -6.96 4.80
N TYR A 37 -3.37 -6.46 3.59
CA TYR A 37 -3.89 -7.23 2.46
C TYR A 37 -2.78 -7.40 1.42
N VAL A 38 -2.51 -8.63 1.02
CA VAL A 38 -1.45 -8.96 0.04
C VAL A 38 -2.05 -9.71 -1.14
N LEU A 39 -1.73 -9.28 -2.36
CA LEU A 39 -2.17 -9.94 -3.58
C LEU A 39 -1.56 -11.35 -3.69
N GLU A 40 -2.42 -12.37 -3.78
CA GLU A 40 -2.08 -13.79 -3.97
C GLU A 40 -2.27 -14.23 -5.45
N ALA A 41 -1.97 -13.33 -6.38
CA ALA A 41 -2.11 -13.56 -7.82
C ALA A 41 -1.15 -12.68 -8.65
N TYR A 42 0.07 -12.45 -8.15
CA TYR A 42 1.03 -11.61 -8.86
C TYR A 42 1.61 -12.33 -10.09
N GLU A 43 1.39 -11.76 -11.28
CA GLU A 43 1.86 -12.31 -12.56
C GLU A 43 3.08 -11.56 -13.14
N GLY A 44 3.65 -10.61 -12.40
CA GLY A 44 4.69 -9.72 -12.89
C GLY A 44 4.17 -8.35 -13.30
N GLY A 45 5.03 -7.58 -13.99
CA GLY A 45 4.70 -6.26 -14.50
C GLY A 45 5.09 -5.11 -13.56
N LEU A 46 5.31 -3.94 -14.16
CA LEU A 46 5.61 -2.71 -13.44
C LEU A 46 4.32 -1.92 -13.17
N PRO A 47 4.24 -1.17 -12.06
CA PRO A 47 3.14 -0.24 -11.81
C PRO A 47 3.10 0.85 -12.89
N SER A 48 1.95 1.50 -13.07
CA SER A 48 1.91 2.72 -13.89
C SER A 48 2.57 3.89 -13.14
N ALA A 49 3.08 4.86 -13.89
CA ALA A 49 3.59 6.10 -13.31
C ALA A 49 2.52 6.82 -12.46
N SER A 50 1.26 6.82 -12.91
CA SER A 50 0.14 7.42 -12.17
C SER A 50 -0.09 6.75 -10.82
N TYR A 51 0.02 5.42 -10.75
CA TYR A 51 -0.18 4.67 -9.52
C TYR A 51 0.95 4.94 -8.52
N LEU A 52 2.21 4.99 -8.99
CA LEU A 52 3.33 5.41 -8.15
C LEU A 52 3.19 6.85 -7.65
N SER A 53 2.66 7.77 -8.48
CA SER A 53 2.40 9.15 -8.06
C SER A 53 1.45 9.19 -6.87
N VAL A 54 0.28 8.54 -7.00
CA VAL A 54 -0.76 8.49 -5.95
C VAL A 54 -0.20 7.92 -4.65
N ILE A 55 0.56 6.83 -4.71
CA ILE A 55 1.17 6.23 -3.53
C ILE A 55 2.21 7.16 -2.90
N SER A 56 3.09 7.76 -3.71
CA SER A 56 4.15 8.64 -3.21
C SER A 56 3.62 9.93 -2.60
N GLU A 57 2.55 10.49 -3.15
CA GLU A 57 1.85 11.67 -2.62
C GLU A 57 1.18 11.35 -1.29
N GLY A 58 0.48 10.20 -1.22
CA GLY A 58 -0.10 9.73 0.04
C GLY A 58 0.95 9.50 1.13
N ALA A 59 2.08 8.89 0.78
CA ALA A 59 3.19 8.66 1.71
C ALA A 59 3.79 9.99 2.21
N ALA A 60 4.04 10.95 1.31
CA ALA A 60 4.56 12.26 1.67
C ALA A 60 3.57 13.04 2.57
N ALA A 61 2.28 13.02 2.23
CA ALA A 61 1.24 13.67 3.02
C ALA A 61 1.08 13.06 4.42
N ALA A 62 1.34 11.75 4.55
CA ALA A 62 1.34 11.04 5.84
C ALA A 62 2.65 11.23 6.64
N GLY A 63 3.64 11.97 6.12
CA GLY A 63 4.90 12.23 6.81
C GLY A 63 5.88 11.05 6.77
N ALA A 64 5.79 10.19 5.76
CA ALA A 64 6.79 9.13 5.57
C ALA A 64 8.20 9.72 5.32
N PRO A 65 9.28 9.01 5.69
CA PRO A 65 10.65 9.48 5.47
C PRO A 65 10.96 9.89 4.03
N ASP A 66 11.75 10.94 3.84
CA ASP A 66 12.05 11.52 2.52
C ASP A 66 12.73 10.52 1.57
N ASP A 67 13.60 9.66 2.11
CA ASP A 67 14.29 8.60 1.35
C ASP A 67 13.30 7.52 0.87
N TYR A 68 12.33 7.15 1.70
CA TYR A 68 11.25 6.23 1.32
C TYR A 68 10.34 6.82 0.24
N VAL A 69 9.96 8.10 0.36
CA VAL A 69 9.17 8.80 -0.66
C VAL A 69 9.97 8.92 -1.97
N HIS A 70 11.26 9.21 -1.89
CA HIS A 70 12.14 9.27 -3.05
C HIS A 70 12.27 7.91 -3.75
N ASP A 71 12.44 6.81 -2.99
CA ASP A 71 12.44 5.45 -3.52
C ASP A 71 11.15 5.19 -4.32
N LEU A 72 9.98 5.45 -3.73
CA LEU A 72 8.69 5.25 -4.40
C LEU A 72 8.59 6.00 -5.75
N ARG A 73 9.07 7.24 -5.81
CA ARG A 73 9.03 8.08 -7.03
C ARG A 73 10.00 7.63 -8.12
N THR A 74 11.06 6.92 -7.74
CA THR A 74 12.10 6.46 -8.67
C THR A 74 11.96 5.00 -9.07
N ARG A 75 10.95 4.29 -8.54
CA ARG A 75 10.67 2.90 -8.92
C ARG A 75 10.41 2.76 -10.42
N PRO A 76 10.87 1.65 -11.04
CA PRO A 76 10.55 1.35 -12.42
C PRO A 76 9.03 1.30 -12.62
N CYS A 77 8.54 2.01 -13.63
CA CYS A 77 7.13 2.03 -13.99
C CYS A 77 6.94 1.84 -15.49
N ARG A 78 5.74 1.41 -15.87
CA ARG A 78 5.28 1.54 -17.26
C ARG A 78 5.04 3.03 -17.50
N SER A 79 5.79 3.61 -18.44
CA SER A 79 5.40 4.89 -19.02
C SER A 79 4.07 4.71 -19.75
N VAL A 80 3.22 5.74 -19.72
CA VAL A 80 2.18 5.89 -20.74
C VAL A 80 2.93 6.21 -22.03
N SER A 81 3.44 5.19 -22.72
CA SER A 81 3.90 5.38 -24.09
C SER A 81 2.65 5.50 -24.96
N GLU A 82 2.58 6.60 -25.72
CA GLU A 82 1.60 6.85 -26.79
C GLU A 82 1.42 5.65 -27.75
#